data_AF-A0A843HVX3-F1
#
_entry.id   AF-A0A843HVX3-F1
#
_cell.length_a   1.000
_cell.length_b   1.000
_cell.length_c   1.000
_cell.angle_alpha   90.00
_cell.angle_beta   90.00
_cell.angle_gamma   90.00
#
_symmetry.space_group_name_H-M   'P 1'
#
loop_
_entity.id
_entity.type
_entity.pdbx_description
1 polymer ?
#
loop_
_entity_poly.entity_id
_entity_poly.type
_entity_poly.pdbx_seq_one_letter_code
_entity_poly.pdbx_strand_id
1 'polypeptide(L)' 'TNVLKAIPGSPPDLINPPPGCKFNPRCPYAMEVCKKTEPELVEVSSNRLVACFKYSSVGVKNV' A
#
# COMPACT_ATOMS: atom_id res chain seq x y z
N THR A 1 -8.20 -8.81 26.01
CA THR A 1 -8.67 -7.41 25.99
C THR A 1 -8.98 -7.03 24.55
N ASN A 2 -10.23 -6.68 24.24
CA ASN A 2 -10.64 -6.33 22.88
C ASN A 2 -10.38 -4.83 22.65
N VAL A 3 -9.11 -4.48 22.38
CA VAL A 3 -8.68 -3.08 22.23
C VAL A 3 -8.56 -2.74 20.75
N LEU A 4 -9.22 -1.67 20.31
CA LEU A 4 -9.12 -1.16 18.94
C LEU A 4 -7.72 -0.58 18.71
N LYS A 5 -7.02 -1.08 17.68
CA LYS A 5 -5.70 -0.57 17.27
C LYS A 5 -5.88 0.55 16.26
N ALA A 6 -5.49 1.77 16.65
CA ALA A 6 -5.47 2.90 15.74
C ALA A 6 -4.39 2.72 14.65
N ILE A 7 -4.66 3.22 13.45
CA ILE A 7 -3.65 3.36 12.41
C ILE A 7 -2.74 4.53 12.83
N PRO A 8 -1.43 4.31 13.02
CA PRO A 8 -0.52 5.37 13.44
C PRO A 8 -0.34 6.42 12.34
N GLY A 9 -0.06 7.66 12.75
CA GLY A 9 0.22 8.79 11.85
C GLY A 9 -1.03 9.49 11.30
N SER A 10 -0.81 10.62 10.62
CA SER A 10 -1.87 11.46 10.06
C SER A 10 -2.17 11.12 8.59
N PRO A 11 -3.40 11.34 8.09
CA PRO A 11 -3.67 11.32 6.66
C PRO A 11 -2.66 12.18 5.89
N PRO A 12 -2.21 11.76 4.68
CA PRO A 12 -1.34 12.59 3.86
C PRO A 12 -2.08 13.86 3.42
N ASP A 13 -1.31 14.89 3.07
CA ASP A 13 -1.85 16.05 2.35
C ASP A 13 -2.50 15.56 1.04
N LEU A 14 -3.76 15.97 0.82
CA LEU A 14 -4.52 15.59 -0.37
C LEU A 14 -4.23 16.48 -1.58
N ILE A 15 -3.74 17.70 -1.35
CA ILE A 15 -3.30 18.63 -2.40
C ILE A 15 -1.94 18.18 -2.92
N ASN A 16 -1.03 17.81 -2.01
CA ASN A 16 0.34 17.39 -2.31
C ASN A 16 0.61 15.98 -1.75
N PRO A 17 0.09 14.91 -2.37
CA PRO A 17 0.31 13.56 -1.89
C PRO A 17 1.79 13.17 -1.98
N PRO A 18 2.26 12.24 -1.13
CA PRO A 18 3.61 11.72 -1.23
C PRO A 18 3.79 11.01 -2.59
N PRO A 19 5.01 11.03 -3.15
CA PRO A 19 5.30 10.34 -4.40
C PRO A 19 5.08 8.83 -4.25
N GLY A 20 4.70 8.18 -5.36
CA GLY A 20 4.40 6.76 -5.43
C GLY A 20 3.13 6.36 -4.68
N CYS A 21 3.17 5.26 -3.94
CA CYS A 21 2.01 4.78 -3.18
C CYS A 21 1.61 5.79 -2.10
N LYS A 22 0.38 6.33 -2.18
CA LYS A 22 -0.17 7.32 -1.22
C LYS A 22 -0.16 6.86 0.25
N PHE A 23 -0.06 5.56 0.47
CA PHE A 23 -0.02 4.95 1.81
C PHE A 23 1.39 4.73 2.35
N ASN A 24 2.45 4.96 1.55
CA ASN A 24 3.83 4.68 1.95
C ASN A 24 4.27 5.33 3.28
N PRO A 25 3.80 6.54 3.69
CA PRO A 25 4.21 7.13 4.96
C PRO A 25 3.64 6.44 6.21
N ARG A 26 2.59 5.62 6.05
CA ARG A 26 1.89 4.95 7.17
C ARG A 26 1.79 3.44 7.02
N CYS A 27 2.23 2.89 5.90
CA CYS A 27 2.17 1.47 5.62
C CYS A 27 3.31 0.74 6.35
N PRO A 28 3.02 -0.23 7.24
CA PRO A 28 4.07 -1.01 7.91
C PRO A 28 4.81 -1.96 6.96
N TYR A 29 4.35 -2.11 5.72
CA TYR A 29 4.96 -2.92 4.66
C TYR A 29 5.57 -2.06 3.54
N ALA A 30 5.79 -0.77 3.77
CA ALA A 30 6.35 0.12 2.76
C ALA A 30 7.76 -0.36 2.33
N MET A 31 7.97 -0.46 1.02
CA MET A 31 9.26 -0.77 0.39
C MET A 31 9.76 0.44 -0.39
N GLU A 32 11.01 0.42 -0.85
CA GLU A 32 11.58 1.54 -1.62
C GLU A 32 10.80 1.85 -2.90
N VAL A 33 10.27 0.83 -3.58
CA VAL A 33 9.39 1.03 -4.76
C VAL A 33 8.11 1.80 -4.41
N CYS A 34 7.59 1.61 -3.19
CA CYS A 34 6.37 2.28 -2.73
C CYS A 34 6.55 3.81 -2.60
N LYS A 35 7.78 4.30 -2.41
CA LYS A 35 8.08 5.74 -2.28
C LYS A 35 8.31 6.42 -3.63
N LYS A 36 8.47 5.64 -4.70
CA LYS A 36 8.94 6.12 -6.00
C LYS A 36 7.92 5.93 -7.12
N THR A 37 7.08 4.89 -7.01
CA THR A 37 6.20 4.47 -8.10
C THR A 37 4.79 4.21 -7.57
N GLU A 38 3.77 4.55 -8.36
CA GLU A 38 2.39 4.18 -8.05
C GLU A 38 2.16 2.70 -8.41
N PRO A 39 1.55 1.89 -7.52
CA PRO A 39 1.26 0.50 -7.83
C PRO A 39 0.12 0.39 -8.85
N GLU A 40 0.27 -0.52 -9.80
CA GLU A 40 -0.79 -0.88 -10.74
C GLU A 40 -1.96 -1.58 -10.04
N LEU A 41 -3.17 -1.38 -10.55
CA LEU A 41 -4.36 -2.10 -10.10
C LEU A 41 -4.37 -3.49 -10.75
N VAL A 42 -4.23 -4.53 -9.93
CA VAL A 42 -4.17 -5.93 -10.39
C VAL A 42 -5.25 -6.78 -9.71
N GLU A 43 -5.71 -7.82 -10.40
CA GLU A 43 -6.59 -8.83 -9.81
C GLU A 43 -5.77 -9.90 -9.06
N VAL A 44 -6.04 -10.06 -7.77
CA VAL A 44 -5.31 -11.00 -6.89
C VAL A 44 -6.14 -12.23 -6.51
N SER A 45 -7.45 -12.17 -6.72
CA SER A 45 -8.39 -13.28 -6.65
C SER A 45 -9.67 -12.88 -7.37
N SER A 46 -10.56 -13.83 -7.67
CA SER A 46 -11.84 -13.54 -8.34
C SER A 46 -12.57 -12.37 -7.68
N ASN A 47 -12.85 -11.31 -8.46
CA ASN A 47 -13.50 -10.07 -8.03
C ASN A 47 -12.76 -9.28 -6.93
N ARG A 48 -11.43 -9.45 -6.79
CA ARG A 48 -10.61 -8.71 -5.83
C ARG A 48 -9.45 -8.03 -6.53
N LEU A 49 -9.53 -6.70 -6.60
CA LEU A 49 -8.50 -5.85 -7.17
C LEU A 49 -7.68 -5.17 -6.07
N VAL A 50 -6.38 -5.03 -6.29
CA VAL A 50 -5.45 -4.41 -5.34
C VAL A 50 -4.43 -3.56 -6.11
N ALA A 51 -4.17 -2.35 -5.61
CA ALA A 51 -3.04 -1.52 -6.04
C ALA A 51 -1.97 -1.50 -4.94
N CYS A 52 -1.19 -2.58 -4.83
CA CYS A 52 -0.19 -2.76 -3.78
C CYS A 52 0.95 -3.67 -4.24
N PHE A 53 2.18 -3.16 -4.22
CA PHE A 53 3.38 -3.92 -4.61
C PHE A 53 3.62 -5.21 -3.81
N LYS A 54 3.06 -5.34 -2.59
CA LYS A 54 3.13 -6.58 -1.80
C LYS A 54 2.33 -7.73 -2.42
N TYR A 55 1.27 -7.42 -3.16
CA TYR A 55 0.36 -8.39 -3.76
C TYR A 55 0.39 -8.37 -5.28
N SER A 56 1.05 -7.38 -5.89
CA SER A 56 1.36 -7.38 -7.30
C SER A 56 2.33 -8.52 -7.61
N SER A 57 2.05 -9.28 -8.66
CA SER A 57 2.94 -10.31 -9.24
C SER A 57 4.30 -9.76 -9.70
N VAL A 58 4.47 -8.43 -9.69
CA VAL A 58 5.71 -7.69 -9.95
C VAL A 58 6.66 -7.67 -8.73
N GLY A 59 6.24 -8.16 -7.56
CA GLY A 59 7.11 -8.25 -6.39
C GLY A 59 6.63 -9.30 -5.39
N VAL A 60 7.21 -10.50 -5.47
CA VAL A 60 7.04 -11.63 -4.54
C VAL A 60 5.76 -12.45 -4.77
N LYS A 61 5.81 -13.36 -5.75
CA LYS A 61 5.11 -14.64 -5.63
C LYS A 61 5.79 -15.43 -4.51
N ASN A 62 5.21 -15.42 -3.31
CA ASN A 62 5.41 -16.53 -2.38
C ASN A 62 4.09 -17.28 -2.30
N VAL A 63 4.15 -18.53 -2.76
CA VAL A 63 3.28 -19.63 -2.36
C VAL A 63 3.10 -19.63 -0.84
#